data_AF-A0ABD0Y5G3-F1
#
_entry.id   AF-A0ABD0Y5G3-F1
#
_cell.length_a   1.000
_cell.length_b   1.000
_cell.length_c   1.000
_cell.angle_alpha   90.00
_cell.angle_beta   90.00
_cell.angle_gamma   90.00
#
_symmetry.space_group_name_H-M   'P 1'
#
loop_
_entity.id
_entity.type
_entity.pdbx_description
1 polymer ?
#
loop_
_entity_poly.entity_id
_entity_poly.type
_entity_poly.pdbx_seq_one_letter_code
_entity_poly.pdbx_strand_id
1 'polypeptide(L)'
;MFLHNSREETEHAEKLMAYQNKRGGKLAYKEVRPPLICQLTAKVALQEAIKTEKKVTQSLEEIVKLGEKCHDYHLCDFITAELLSEQYSEIKKLCDLYTTINMVGGGLGLHTLDRKLLKEYQIK
;
A
#
# COMPACT_ATOMS: atom_id res chain seq x y z
N MET A 1 -12.54 -1.34 2.83
CA MET A 1 -11.13 -1.00 3.08
C MET A 1 -10.20 -2.04 2.49
N PHE A 2 -9.80 -3.14 3.15
CA PHE A 2 -8.77 -4.05 2.61
C PHE A 2 -9.01 -4.61 1.19
N LEU A 3 -10.26 -4.89 0.82
CA LEU A 3 -10.59 -5.29 -0.57
C LEU A 3 -10.33 -4.16 -1.58
N HIS A 4 -10.58 -2.91 -1.19
CA HIS A 4 -10.30 -1.74 -2.02
C HIS A 4 -8.79 -1.56 -2.16
N ASN A 5 -8.04 -1.55 -1.06
CA ASN A 5 -6.58 -1.46 -1.08
C ASN A 5 -5.96 -2.60 -1.91
N SER A 6 -6.49 -3.82 -1.84
CA SER A 6 -6.02 -4.93 -2.69
C SER A 6 -6.20 -4.68 -4.19
N ARG A 7 -7.23 -3.93 -4.59
CA ARG A 7 -7.44 -3.53 -5.99
C ARG A 7 -6.48 -2.39 -6.36
N GLU A 8 -6.33 -1.39 -5.49
CA GLU A 8 -5.35 -0.31 -5.68
C GLU A 8 -3.92 -0.85 -5.85
N GLU A 9 -3.50 -1.84 -5.05
CA GLU A 9 -2.18 -2.48 -5.22
C GLU A 9 -2.05 -3.26 -6.54
N THR A 10 -3.16 -3.77 -7.07
CA THR A 10 -3.16 -4.37 -8.41
C THR A 10 -2.94 -3.31 -9.49
N GLU A 11 -3.57 -2.14 -9.34
CA GLU A 11 -3.35 -0.99 -10.21
C GLU A 11 -1.90 -0.48 -10.12
N HIS A 12 -1.29 -0.44 -8.94
CA HIS A 12 0.14 -0.11 -8.78
C HIS A 12 1.05 -1.08 -9.53
N ALA A 13 0.78 -2.39 -9.42
CA ALA A 13 1.52 -3.39 -10.16
C ALA A 13 1.36 -3.19 -11.68
N GLU A 14 0.16 -2.87 -12.15
CA GLU A 14 -0.11 -2.55 -13.56
C GLU A 14 0.60 -1.28 -14.04
N LYS A 15 0.61 -0.21 -13.23
CA LYS A 15 1.40 1.01 -13.50
C LYS A 15 2.88 0.68 -13.70
N LEU A 16 3.47 -0.15 -12.81
CA LEU A 16 4.86 -0.59 -12.92
C LEU A 16 5.10 -1.44 -14.17
N MET A 17 4.17 -2.35 -14.50
CA MET A 17 4.27 -3.18 -15.72
C MET A 17 4.22 -2.32 -16.99
N ALA A 18 3.28 -1.37 -17.05
CA ALA A 18 3.15 -0.44 -18.16
C ALA A 18 4.39 0.45 -18.29
N TYR A 19 4.95 0.93 -17.18
CA TYR A 19 6.18 1.72 -17.17
C TYR A 19 7.38 0.93 -17.71
N GLN A 20 7.55 -0.32 -17.27
CA GLN A 20 8.61 -1.19 -17.77
C GLN A 20 8.52 -1.39 -19.28
N ASN A 21 7.32 -1.65 -19.80
CA ASN A 21 7.08 -1.77 -21.25
C ASN A 21 7.33 -0.44 -21.99
N LYS A 22 6.91 0.70 -21.43
CA LYS A 22 7.13 2.04 -21.99
C LYS A 22 8.62 2.34 -22.21
N ARG A 23 9.48 1.85 -21.31
CA ARG A 23 10.95 2.02 -21.38
C ARG A 23 11.65 0.95 -22.23
N GLY A 24 10.90 0.04 -22.86
CA GLY A 24 11.45 -1.06 -23.66
C GLY A 24 12.04 -2.21 -22.83
N GLY A 25 11.75 -2.24 -21.53
CA GLY A 25 12.15 -3.32 -20.64
C GLY A 25 11.32 -4.59 -20.87
N LYS A 26 11.83 -5.73 -20.38
CA LYS A 26 11.10 -7.00 -20.39
C LYS A 26 10.52 -7.29 -19.01
N LEU A 27 9.29 -7.79 -18.97
CA LEU A 27 8.64 -8.25 -17.75
C LEU A 27 9.12 -9.66 -17.39
N ALA A 28 9.48 -9.84 -16.11
CA ALA A 28 9.85 -11.13 -15.55
C ALA A 28 9.00 -11.38 -14.30
N TYR A 29 7.95 -12.17 -14.46
CA TYR A 29 7.03 -12.50 -13.38
C TYR A 29 7.68 -13.47 -12.38
N LYS A 30 7.38 -13.27 -11.09
CA LYS A 30 7.79 -14.14 -10.00
C LYS A 30 6.56 -14.65 -9.27
N GLU A 31 6.72 -15.78 -8.58
CA GLU A 31 5.67 -16.35 -7.73
C GLU A 31 5.25 -15.36 -6.62
N VAL A 32 3.94 -15.16 -6.47
CA VAL A 32 3.35 -14.43 -5.33
C VAL A 32 2.95 -15.45 -4.27
N ARG A 33 3.65 -15.42 -3.13
CA ARG A 33 3.38 -16.35 -2.04
C ARG A 33 2.10 -15.99 -1.29
N PRO A 34 1.34 -16.98 -0.80
CA PRO A 34 0.18 -16.72 0.04
C PRO A 34 0.61 -16.06 1.37
N PRO A 35 -0.28 -15.28 2.01
CA PRO A 35 -0.02 -14.69 3.32
C PRO A 35 0.18 -15.79 4.38
N LEU A 36 1.10 -15.56 5.32
CA LEU A 36 1.48 -16.52 6.37
C LEU A 36 0.44 -16.62 7.50
N ILE A 37 -0.43 -15.62 7.65
CA ILE A 37 -1.41 -15.53 8.76
C ILE A 37 -2.80 -15.34 8.16
N CYS A 38 -3.71 -16.27 8.47
CA CYS A 38 -5.09 -16.25 7.94
C CYS A 38 -6.14 -15.79 8.95
N GLN A 39 -5.80 -15.73 10.25
CA GLN A 39 -6.72 -15.26 11.30
C GLN A 39 -6.13 -14.02 11.96
N LEU A 40 -6.71 -12.86 11.65
CA LEU A 40 -6.24 -11.56 12.12
C LEU A 40 -7.37 -10.86 12.87
N THR A 41 -7.05 -10.30 14.04
CA THR A 41 -7.91 -9.28 14.66
C THR A 41 -7.71 -7.95 13.93
N ALA A 42 -8.69 -7.04 14.00
CA ALA A 42 -8.60 -5.74 13.31
C ALA A 42 -7.31 -4.96 13.63
N LYS A 43 -6.87 -5.01 14.89
CA LYS A 43 -5.62 -4.37 15.34
C LYS A 43 -4.39 -5.00 14.70
N VAL A 44 -4.29 -6.33 14.71
CA VAL A 44 -3.15 -7.06 14.13
C VAL A 44 -3.13 -6.89 12.60
N ALA A 45 -4.30 -6.90 11.95
CA ALA A 45 -4.42 -6.66 10.51
C ALA A 45 -3.85 -5.28 10.12
N LEU A 46 -4.18 -4.22 10.85
CA LEU A 46 -3.61 -2.88 10.59
C LEU A 46 -2.11 -2.82 10.87
N GLN A 47 -1.62 -3.49 11.92
CA GLN A 47 -0.18 -3.52 12.19
C GLN A 47 0.61 -4.17 11.05
N GLU A 48 0.14 -5.32 10.56
CA GLU A 48 0.77 -6.00 9.42
C GLU A 48 0.61 -5.21 8.12
N ALA A 49 -0.52 -4.53 7.91
CA ALA A 49 -0.70 -3.63 6.77
C ALA A 49 0.33 -2.48 6.81
N ILE A 50 0.43 -1.74 7.91
CA ILE A 50 1.42 -0.64 8.07
C ILE A 50 2.85 -1.14 7.84
N LYS A 51 3.18 -2.32 8.36
CA LYS A 51 4.51 -2.93 8.18
C LYS A 51 4.77 -3.30 6.72
N THR A 52 3.76 -3.84 6.03
CA THR A 52 3.84 -4.19 4.61
C THR A 52 3.99 -2.92 3.78
N GLU A 53 3.18 -1.90 4.03
CA GLU A 53 3.27 -0.62 3.31
C GLU A 53 4.64 0.03 3.49
N LYS A 54 5.17 0.08 4.71
CA LYS A 54 6.52 0.62 4.95
C LYS A 54 7.61 -0.14 4.19
N LYS A 55 7.48 -1.47 4.09
CA LYS A 55 8.42 -2.29 3.32
C LYS A 55 8.34 -1.99 1.83
N VAL A 56 7.13 -1.83 1.29
CA VAL A 56 6.92 -1.42 -0.10
C VAL A 56 7.52 -0.03 -0.36
N THR A 57 7.28 0.95 0.54
CA THR A 57 7.90 2.29 0.44
C THR A 57 9.42 2.21 0.38
N GLN A 58 10.03 1.43 1.27
CA GLN A 58 11.49 1.25 1.30
C GLN A 58 12.01 0.67 -0.01
N SER A 59 11.32 -0.33 -0.57
CA SER A 59 11.67 -0.88 -1.89
C SER A 59 11.55 0.16 -3.01
N LEU A 60 10.53 1.02 -2.98
CA LEU A 60 10.38 2.11 -3.95
C LEU A 60 11.48 3.18 -3.80
N GLU A 61 11.84 3.54 -2.56
CA GLU A 61 12.97 4.46 -2.29
C GLU A 61 14.30 3.90 -2.77
N GLU A 62 14.52 2.57 -2.65
CA GLU A 62 15.69 1.91 -3.20
C GLU A 62 15.74 1.98 -4.73
N ILE A 63 14.59 1.87 -5.41
CA ILE A 63 14.49 2.05 -6.86
C ILE A 63 14.85 3.50 -7.25
N VAL A 64 14.35 4.50 -6.51
CA VAL A 64 14.70 5.91 -6.77
C VAL A 64 16.19 6.15 -6.58
N LYS A 65 16.79 5.66 -5.48
CA LYS A 65 18.24 5.76 -5.25
C LYS A 65 19.06 5.11 -6.37
N LEU A 66 18.58 4.00 -6.94
CA LEU A 66 19.21 3.37 -8.09
C LEU A 66 19.06 4.24 -9.36
N GLY A 67 17.86 4.78 -9.59
CA GLY A 67 17.58 5.72 -10.68
C GLY A 67 18.50 6.94 -10.64
N GLU A 68 18.68 7.54 -9.47
CA GLU A 68 19.59 8.69 -9.28
C GLU A 68 21.05 8.33 -9.60
N LYS A 69 21.53 7.17 -9.14
CA LYS A 69 22.88 6.67 -9.45
C LYS A 69 23.10 6.41 -10.93
N CYS A 70 22.06 5.98 -11.65
CA CYS A 70 22.09 5.76 -13.09
C CYS A 70 21.73 7.02 -13.90
N HIS A 71 21.46 8.15 -13.24
CA HIS A 71 20.98 9.39 -13.87
C HIS A 71 19.68 9.21 -14.69
N ASP A 72 18.81 8.29 -14.28
CA ASP A 72 17.50 8.06 -14.90
C ASP A 72 16.43 8.93 -14.24
N TYR A 73 16.40 10.21 -14.62
CA TYR A 73 15.49 11.20 -14.04
C TYR A 73 14.01 10.88 -14.29
N HIS A 74 13.68 10.25 -15.42
CA HIS A 74 12.30 9.89 -15.73
C HIS A 74 11.81 8.73 -14.85
N LEU A 75 12.68 7.78 -14.48
CA LEU A 75 12.34 6.75 -13.49
C LEU A 75 12.14 7.36 -12.11
N CYS A 76 13.04 8.25 -11.68
CA CYS A 76 12.90 8.91 -10.39
C CYS A 76 11.57 9.66 -10.31
N ASP A 77 11.28 10.53 -11.29
CA ASP A 77 10.05 11.32 -11.36
C ASP A 77 8.80 10.43 -11.29
N PHE A 78 8.73 9.39 -12.13
CA PHE A 78 7.62 8.44 -12.14
C PHE A 78 7.37 7.80 -10.76
N ILE A 79 8.42 7.25 -10.13
CA ILE A 79 8.25 6.57 -8.83
C ILE A 79 7.89 7.59 -7.74
N THR A 80 8.49 8.78 -7.74
CA THR A 80 8.23 9.79 -6.71
C THR A 80 6.83 10.39 -6.82
N ALA A 81 6.38 10.71 -8.03
CA ALA A 81 5.11 11.38 -8.26
C ALA A 81 3.94 10.42 -8.14
N GLU A 82 4.02 9.24 -8.79
CA GLU A 82 2.90 8.33 -8.92
C GLU A 82 2.76 7.34 -7.76
N LEU A 83 3.86 6.90 -7.15
CA LEU A 83 3.81 5.80 -6.16
C LEU A 83 4.16 6.26 -4.74
N LEU A 84 5.32 6.93 -4.55
CA LEU A 84 5.75 7.32 -3.21
C LEU A 84 4.81 8.32 -2.55
N SER A 85 4.25 9.27 -3.31
CA SER A 85 3.26 10.22 -2.80
C SER A 85 2.01 9.52 -2.25
N GLU A 86 1.46 8.57 -3.02
CA GLU A 86 0.30 7.75 -2.62
C GLU A 86 0.64 6.93 -1.37
N GLN A 87 1.83 6.32 -1.35
CA GLN A 87 2.31 5.49 -0.25
C GLN A 87 2.40 6.22 1.09
N TYR A 88 2.98 7.43 1.12
CA TYR A 88 3.07 8.21 2.37
C TYR A 88 1.68 8.63 2.89
N SER A 89 0.77 8.97 1.98
CA SER A 89 -0.62 9.28 2.32
C SER A 89 -1.33 8.07 2.93
N GLU A 90 -1.17 6.89 2.34
CA GLU A 90 -1.83 5.66 2.82
C GLU A 90 -1.26 5.19 4.16
N ILE A 91 0.06 5.21 4.34
CA ILE A 91 0.69 4.89 5.63
C ILE A 91 0.14 5.80 6.73
N LYS A 92 -0.03 7.10 6.45
CA LYS A 92 -0.62 8.04 7.40
C LYS A 92 -2.05 7.63 7.75
N LYS A 93 -2.92 7.36 6.77
CA LYS A 93 -4.31 6.93 7.03
C LYS A 93 -4.37 5.67 7.87
N LEU A 94 -3.52 4.68 7.58
CA LEU A 94 -3.44 3.44 8.36
C LEU A 94 -2.97 3.69 9.79
N CYS A 95 -1.99 4.58 10.01
CA CYS A 95 -1.52 4.96 11.34
C CYS A 95 -2.59 5.71 12.15
N ASP A 96 -3.32 6.62 11.52
CA ASP A 96 -4.43 7.36 12.12
C ASP A 96 -5.57 6.39 12.53
N LEU A 97 -5.87 5.42 11.66
CA LEU A 97 -6.85 4.38 11.93
C LEU A 97 -6.40 3.45 13.07
N TYR A 98 -5.13 3.03 13.08
CA TYR A 98 -4.56 2.22 14.15
C TYR A 98 -4.64 2.92 15.50
N THR A 99 -4.32 4.22 15.54
CA THR A 99 -4.45 5.05 16.74
C THR A 99 -5.92 5.13 17.18
N THR A 100 -6.84 5.31 16.23
CA THR A 100 -8.28 5.33 16.51
C THR A 100 -8.76 4.02 17.12
N ILE A 101 -8.34 2.87 16.59
CA ILE A 101 -8.68 1.55 17.15
C ILE A 101 -8.19 1.42 18.60
N ASN A 102 -6.98 1.90 18.90
CA ASN A 102 -6.46 1.87 20.27
C ASN A 102 -7.23 2.79 21.23
N MET A 103 -7.77 3.91 20.75
CA MET A 103 -8.56 4.83 21.56
C MET A 103 -9.99 4.31 21.83
N VAL A 104 -10.66 3.77 20.80
CA VAL A 104 -12.06 3.32 20.93
C VAL A 104 -12.21 1.99 21.66
N GLY A 105 -11.12 1.22 21.78
CA GLY A 105 -11.13 -0.08 22.42
C GLY A 105 -11.96 -1.14 21.67
N GLY A 106 -12.40 -2.18 22.40
CA GLY A 106 -13.21 -3.26 21.85
C GLY A 106 -14.72 -2.99 21.87
N GLY A 107 -15.50 -3.91 21.30
CA GLY A 107 -16.96 -3.87 21.37
C GLY A 107 -17.60 -2.78 20.51
N LEU A 108 -18.39 -1.90 21.13
CA LEU A 108 -19.21 -0.90 20.42
C LEU A 108 -18.38 0.12 19.63
N GLY A 109 -17.21 0.53 20.16
CA GLY A 109 -16.31 1.47 19.49
C GLY A 109 -15.80 0.91 18.16
N LEU A 110 -15.30 -0.33 18.19
CA LEU A 110 -14.83 -1.04 17.01
C LEU A 110 -15.95 -1.27 15.99
N HIS A 111 -17.13 -1.71 16.44
CA HIS A 111 -18.29 -1.89 15.55
C HIS A 111 -18.73 -0.59 14.87
N THR A 112 -18.71 0.53 15.60
CA THR A 112 -19.07 1.83 15.04
C THR A 112 -18.05 2.30 13.99
N LEU A 113 -16.76 2.06 14.24
CA LEU A 113 -15.69 2.35 13.30
C LEU A 113 -15.80 1.46 12.05
N ASP A 114 -16.03 0.16 12.22
CA ASP A 114 -16.25 -0.78 11.12
C ASP A 114 -17.40 -0.32 10.21
N ARG A 115 -18.53 0.08 10.81
CA ARG A 115 -19.67 0.62 10.05
C ARG A 115 -19.33 1.93 9.31
N LYS A 116 -18.46 2.78 9.85
CA LYS A 116 -18.00 4.00 9.16
C LYS A 116 -17.14 3.63 7.95
N LEU A 117 -16.16 2.74 8.13
CA LEU A 117 -15.32 2.23 7.05
C LEU A 117 -16.17 1.53 5.98
N LEU A 118 -17.17 0.75 6.36
CA LEU A 118 -18.03 0.09 5.40
C LEU A 118 -18.75 1.12 4.51
N LYS A 119 -19.26 2.22 5.07
CA LYS A 119 -19.90 3.28 4.29
C LYS A 119 -18.94 4.03 3.38
N GLU A 120 -17.74 4.35 3.88
CA GLU A 120 -16.71 5.06 3.13
C GLU A 120 -16.24 4.27 1.90
N TYR A 121 -16.09 2.95 2.06
CA TYR A 121 -15.60 2.05 1.01
C TYR A 121 -16.69 1.29 0.26
N GLN A 122 -17.99 1.51 0.56
CA GLN A 122 -19.13 0.96 -0.21
C GLN A 122 -19.50 1.82 -1.42
N ILE A 123 -19.05 3.08 -1.47
CA ILE A 123 -19.46 4.07 -2.49
C ILE A 123 -18.52 4.08 -3.72
N LYS A 124 -17.57 3.14 -3.83
CA LYS A 124 -16.68 3.02 -4.99
C LYS A 124 -16.57 1.58 -5.49
#